data_AF-A0A948YEM9-F1
#
_entry.id   AF-A0A948YEM9-F1
#
_cell.length_a   1.000
_cell.length_b   1.000
_cell.length_c   1.000
_cell.angle_alpha   90.00
_cell.angle_beta   90.00
_cell.angle_gamma   90.00
#
_symmetry.space_group_name_H-M   'P 1'
#
loop_
_entity.id
_entity.type
_entity.pdbx_description
1 polymer ?
#
loop_
_entity_poly.entity_id
_entity_poly.type
_entity_poly.pdbx_seq_one_letter_code
_entity_poly.pdbx_strand_id
1 'polypeptide(L)'
;MVKRFLRFFAYLAFFVVALIFFAPKLGMYYFLENELKAYDVIISGETLKDEGVSLNIKDGQIFVKSIESASIKECDVTLLLFYNAINARDITLSQSAKSFIPLKVQELKLSYTVFNPLHIKVNAVGEFGSAQAQVNILDRTIHVDLQASEMMSKGYRNSLREFKKSEDGGLTYDKTF
;
A
#
# COMPACT_ATOMS: atom_id res chain seq x y z
N MET A 1 5.42 -19.01 42.02
CA MET A 1 6.26 -18.27 41.05
C MET A 1 5.54 -18.09 39.70
N VAL A 2 4.99 -19.16 39.12
CA VAL A 2 4.21 -19.14 37.84
C VAL A 2 3.06 -18.12 37.83
N LYS A 3 2.27 -17.99 38.90
CA LYS A 3 1.17 -17.01 38.99
C LYS A 3 1.63 -15.54 38.89
N ARG A 4 2.86 -15.22 39.33
CA ARG A 4 3.42 -13.86 39.24
C ARG A 4 3.88 -13.56 37.80
N PHE A 5 4.53 -14.52 37.16
CA PHE A 5 4.91 -14.42 35.74
C PHE A 5 3.68 -14.27 34.84
N LEU A 6 2.63 -15.07 35.05
CA LEU A 6 1.41 -14.98 34.27
C LEU A 6 0.75 -13.59 34.38
N ARG A 7 0.68 -13.03 35.59
CA ARG A 7 0.17 -11.67 35.80
C ARG A 7 1.02 -10.63 35.07
N PHE A 8 2.35 -10.75 35.14
CA PHE A 8 3.25 -9.85 34.41
C PHE A 8 3.00 -9.89 32.90
N PHE A 9 2.93 -11.07 32.29
CA PHE A 9 2.64 -11.19 30.86
C PHE A 9 1.25 -10.67 30.49
N ALA A 10 0.24 -10.89 31.35
CA ALA A 10 -1.09 -10.33 31.14
C ALA A 10 -1.08 -8.79 31.17
N TYR A 11 -0.37 -8.17 32.11
CA TYR A 11 -0.23 -6.71 32.17
C TYR A 11 0.56 -6.16 30.99
N LEU A 12 1.62 -6.86 30.56
CA LEU A 12 2.40 -6.47 29.39
C LEU A 12 1.56 -6.53 28.12
N ALA A 13 0.80 -7.62 27.92
CA ALA A 13 -0.10 -7.76 26.78
C ALA A 13 -1.18 -6.68 26.78
N PHE A 14 -1.80 -6.41 27.94
CA PHE A 14 -2.77 -5.33 28.10
C PHE A 14 -2.16 -3.96 27.77
N PHE A 15 -0.95 -3.69 28.27
CA PHE A 15 -0.23 -2.44 27.99
C PHE A 15 0.05 -2.27 26.49
N VAL A 16 0.50 -3.33 25.82
CA VAL A 16 0.76 -3.32 24.37
C VAL A 16 -0.52 -3.05 23.58
N VAL A 17 -1.62 -3.74 23.92
CA VAL A 17 -2.92 -3.52 23.26
C VAL A 17 -3.42 -2.10 23.49
N ALA A 18 -3.29 -1.57 24.72
CA ALA A 18 -3.63 -0.20 25.03
C ALA A 18 -2.79 0.79 24.21
N LEU A 19 -1.48 0.56 24.08
CA LEU A 19 -0.59 1.41 23.28
C LEU A 19 -1.05 1.46 21.81
N ILE A 20 -1.36 0.31 21.20
CA ILE A 20 -1.85 0.24 19.82
C ILE A 20 -3.19 0.97 19.68
N PHE A 21 -4.13 0.71 20.59
CA PHE A 21 -5.47 1.28 20.53
C PHE A 21 -5.46 2.81 20.69
N PHE A 22 -4.65 3.32 21.64
CA PHE A 22 -4.55 4.75 21.94
C PHE A 22 -3.45 5.47 21.15
N ALA A 23 -2.78 4.80 20.20
CA ALA A 23 -1.78 5.45 19.33
C ALA A 23 -2.44 6.60 18.52
N PRO A 24 -1.76 7.77 18.38
CA PRO A 24 -2.30 8.94 17.71
C PRO A 24 -2.26 8.78 16.18
N LYS A 25 -3.05 7.86 15.65
CA LYS A 25 -3.07 7.47 14.22
C LYS A 25 -3.34 8.66 13.29
N LEU A 26 -4.23 9.56 13.70
CA LEU A 26 -4.48 10.83 13.00
C LEU A 26 -3.23 11.73 12.93
N GLY A 27 -2.49 11.85 14.03
CA GLY A 27 -1.25 12.62 14.06
C GLY A 27 -0.17 12.02 13.15
N MET A 28 -0.08 10.68 13.12
CA MET A 28 0.82 9.97 12.20
C MET A 28 0.44 10.18 10.74
N TYR A 29 -0.87 10.22 10.43
CA TYR A 29 -1.37 10.51 9.10
C TYR A 29 -0.98 11.93 8.65
N TYR A 30 -1.25 12.95 9.45
CA TYR A 30 -0.88 14.33 9.09
C TYR A 30 0.63 14.54 9.00
N PHE A 31 1.41 13.83 9.82
CA PHE A 31 2.87 13.82 9.67
C PHE A 31 3.28 13.25 8.31
N LEU A 32 2.72 12.10 7.91
CA LEU A 32 2.99 11.51 6.59
C LEU A 32 2.58 12.46 5.45
N GLU A 33 1.40 13.07 5.53
CA GLU A 33 0.92 14.03 4.54
C GLU A 33 1.88 15.23 4.41
N ASN A 34 2.44 15.71 5.54
CA ASN A 34 3.42 16.78 5.54
C ASN A 34 4.76 16.36 4.90
N GLU A 35 5.23 15.15 5.17
CA GLU A 35 6.45 14.61 4.52
C GLU A 35 6.24 14.41 3.01
N LEU A 36 5.05 13.99 2.59
CA LEU A 36 4.69 13.82 1.17
C LEU A 36 4.70 15.15 0.40
N LYS A 37 4.37 16.27 1.05
CA LYS A 37 4.43 17.61 0.44
C LYS A 37 5.84 17.98 -0.03
N ALA A 38 6.89 17.50 0.64
CA ALA A 38 8.27 17.71 0.20
C ALA A 38 8.58 17.05 -1.16
N TYR A 39 7.75 16.11 -1.59
CA TYR A 39 7.82 15.41 -2.88
C TYR A 39 6.72 15.85 -3.86
N ASP A 40 6.08 17.00 -3.61
CA ASP A 40 4.93 17.51 -4.36
C ASP A 40 3.73 16.54 -4.39
N VAL A 41 3.59 15.68 -3.38
CA VAL A 41 2.46 14.76 -3.23
C VAL A 41 1.49 15.32 -2.19
N ILE A 42 0.25 15.59 -2.62
CA ILE A 42 -0.81 16.15 -1.78
C ILE A 42 -1.98 15.16 -1.76
N ILE A 43 -2.51 14.88 -0.58
CA ILE A 43 -3.76 14.15 -0.39
C ILE A 43 -4.82 15.18 -0.02
N SER A 44 -6.01 15.12 -0.63
CA SER A 44 -7.09 16.07 -0.37
C SER A 44 -8.46 15.44 -0.52
N GLY A 45 -9.47 16.06 0.11
CA GLY A 45 -10.86 15.60 0.05
C GLY A 45 -11.17 14.40 0.94
N GLU A 46 -10.18 13.92 1.71
CA GLU A 46 -10.33 12.75 2.54
C GLU A 46 -11.16 13.00 3.80
N THR A 47 -11.93 11.99 4.19
CA THR A 47 -12.56 11.92 5.51
C THR A 47 -11.84 10.85 6.33
N LEU A 48 -11.32 11.25 7.50
CA LEU A 48 -10.57 10.37 8.40
C LEU A 48 -11.45 9.88 9.55
N LYS A 49 -11.42 8.57 9.81
CA LYS A 49 -12.09 7.96 10.97
C LYS A 49 -11.15 6.98 11.66
N ASP A 50 -10.88 7.23 12.93
CA ASP A 50 -10.10 6.32 13.78
C ASP A 50 -11.00 5.17 14.27
N GLU A 51 -10.59 3.94 14.01
CA GLU A 51 -11.29 2.71 14.42
C GLU A 51 -10.48 1.89 15.45
N GLY A 52 -9.62 2.56 16.21
CA GLY A 52 -8.84 2.00 17.32
C GLY A 52 -7.54 1.34 16.87
N VAL A 53 -7.61 0.34 15.99
CA VAL A 53 -6.42 -0.37 15.48
C VAL A 53 -6.05 0.07 14.05
N SER A 54 -7.03 0.58 13.32
CA SER A 54 -6.88 1.11 11.97
C SER A 54 -7.35 2.56 11.89
N LEU A 55 -6.85 3.25 10.88
CA LEU A 55 -7.36 4.52 10.42
C LEU A 55 -8.04 4.29 9.07
N ASN A 56 -9.34 4.54 9.00
CA ASN A 56 -10.12 4.49 7.77
C ASN A 56 -10.13 5.88 7.12
N ILE A 57 -9.79 5.91 5.84
CA ILE A 57 -9.66 7.10 5.01
C ILE A 57 -10.63 6.95 3.85
N LYS A 58 -11.57 7.88 3.68
CA LYS A 58 -12.58 7.83 2.62
C LYS A 58 -12.43 8.97 1.63
N ASP A 59 -12.70 8.67 0.36
CA ASP A 59 -12.80 9.64 -0.74
C ASP A 59 -11.55 10.52 -0.93
N GLY A 60 -10.36 9.97 -0.66
CA GLY A 60 -9.09 10.69 -0.81
C GLY A 60 -8.70 10.88 -2.27
N GLN A 61 -8.25 12.08 -2.62
CA GLN A 61 -7.70 12.43 -3.93
C GLN A 61 -6.19 12.65 -3.80
N ILE A 62 -5.41 12.04 -4.68
CA ILE A 62 -3.95 12.15 -4.71
C ILE A 62 -3.54 13.04 -5.88
N PHE A 63 -2.81 14.10 -5.55
CA PHE A 63 -2.21 15.02 -6.50
C PHE A 63 -0.69 14.86 -6.46
N VAL A 64 -0.07 14.74 -7.64
CA VAL A 64 1.39 14.75 -7.79
C VAL A 64 1.73 15.96 -8.65
N LYS A 65 2.56 16.86 -8.13
CA LYS A 65 2.89 18.14 -8.80
C LYS A 65 1.64 18.91 -9.24
N SER A 66 0.65 18.98 -8.35
CA SER A 66 -0.66 19.61 -8.58
C SER A 66 -1.53 18.99 -9.67
N ILE A 67 -1.17 17.80 -10.18
CA ILE A 67 -1.98 17.04 -11.14
C ILE A 67 -2.71 15.92 -10.41
N GLU A 68 -4.03 15.91 -10.48
CA GLU A 68 -4.84 14.81 -9.96
C GLU A 68 -4.39 13.51 -10.64
N SER A 69 -3.83 12.60 -9.85
CA SER A 69 -3.17 11.39 -10.33
C SER A 69 -3.99 10.14 -10.02
N ALA A 70 -4.68 10.13 -8.88
CA ALA A 70 -5.59 9.05 -8.50
C ALA A 70 -6.66 9.55 -7.51
N SER A 71 -7.81 8.87 -7.49
CA SER A 71 -8.82 8.97 -6.44
C SER A 71 -8.99 7.60 -5.79
N ILE A 72 -9.08 7.57 -4.46
CA ILE A 72 -9.21 6.36 -3.64
C ILE A 72 -10.48 6.49 -2.82
N LYS A 73 -11.40 5.53 -3.00
CA LYS A 73 -12.70 5.57 -2.33
C LYS A 73 -12.60 5.19 -0.86
N GLU A 74 -11.83 4.14 -0.56
CA GLU A 74 -11.61 3.65 0.79
C GLU A 74 -10.17 3.21 0.96
N CYS A 75 -9.55 3.59 2.07
CA CYS A 75 -8.20 3.18 2.43
C CYS A 75 -8.11 2.92 3.94
N ASP A 76 -7.74 1.70 4.30
CA ASP A 76 -7.52 1.28 5.69
C ASP A 76 -6.02 1.20 5.98
N VAL A 77 -5.55 2.01 6.91
CA VAL A 77 -4.18 1.98 7.41
C VAL A 77 -4.17 1.27 8.75
N THR A 78 -3.62 0.07 8.79
CA THR A 78 -3.45 -0.74 10.01
C THR A 78 -2.02 -0.58 10.53
N LEU A 79 -1.88 -0.16 11.79
CA LEU A 79 -0.59 0.04 12.44
C LEU A 79 -0.47 -0.88 13.66
N LEU A 80 0.11 -2.07 13.48
CA LEU A 80 0.46 -2.98 14.57
C LEU A 80 1.97 -2.97 14.78
N LEU A 81 2.41 -3.35 15.99
CA LEU A 81 3.84 -3.37 16.34
C LEU A 81 4.72 -4.13 15.33
N PHE A 82 4.28 -5.30 14.89
CA PHE A 82 5.08 -6.19 14.02
C PHE A 82 4.54 -6.29 12.59
N TYR A 83 3.40 -5.66 12.30
CA TYR A 83 2.71 -5.74 11.03
C TYR A 83 2.00 -4.41 10.74
N ASN A 84 2.36 -3.79 9.63
CA ASN A 84 1.73 -2.58 9.16
C ASN A 84 1.18 -2.86 7.77
N ALA A 85 -0.01 -2.35 7.49
CA ALA A 85 -0.62 -2.52 6.19
C ALA A 85 -1.43 -1.31 5.77
N ILE A 86 -1.48 -1.08 4.48
CA ILE A 86 -2.35 -0.11 3.83
C ILE A 86 -3.16 -0.92 2.82
N ASN A 87 -4.48 -0.92 2.98
CA ASN A 87 -5.41 -1.56 2.06
C ASN A 87 -6.27 -0.47 1.42
N ALA A 88 -6.02 -0.13 0.17
CA ALA A 88 -6.80 0.81 -0.61
C ALA A 88 -7.73 0.05 -1.57
N ARG A 89 -8.97 0.52 -1.68
CA ARG A 89 -10.02 -0.08 -2.52
C ARG A 89 -10.63 0.97 -3.43
N ASP A 90 -11.14 0.49 -4.56
CA ASP A 90 -11.82 1.31 -5.58
C ASP A 90 -10.97 2.53 -5.98
N ILE A 91 -9.74 2.27 -6.41
CA ILE A 91 -8.82 3.31 -6.88
C ILE A 91 -9.11 3.58 -8.35
N THR A 92 -9.27 4.86 -8.68
CA THR A 92 -9.41 5.33 -10.06
C THR A 92 -8.21 6.20 -10.40
N LEU A 93 -7.42 5.77 -11.37
CA LEU A 93 -6.30 6.53 -11.90
C LEU A 93 -6.80 7.65 -12.83
N SER A 94 -6.01 8.72 -12.88
CA SER A 94 -6.24 9.85 -13.80
C SER A 94 -6.22 9.42 -15.27
N GLN A 95 -6.89 10.18 -16.14
CA GLN A 95 -6.92 9.90 -17.58
C GLN A 95 -5.52 9.90 -18.22
N SER A 96 -4.56 10.63 -17.65
CA SER A 96 -3.15 10.60 -18.09
C SER A 96 -2.51 9.20 -17.98
N ALA A 97 -2.99 8.34 -17.08
CA ALA A 97 -2.49 6.98 -16.94
C ALA A 97 -3.05 6.01 -18.01
N LYS A 98 -4.13 6.39 -18.71
CA LYS A 98 -4.89 5.52 -19.63
C LYS A 98 -4.07 5.01 -20.83
N SER A 99 -2.99 5.68 -21.20
CA SER A 99 -2.10 5.19 -22.25
C SER A 99 -1.18 4.07 -21.77
N PHE A 100 -1.03 3.91 -20.45
CA PHE A 100 -0.05 3.00 -19.84
C PHE A 100 -0.70 1.85 -19.09
N ILE A 101 -1.85 2.07 -18.46
CA ILE A 101 -2.51 1.05 -17.64
C ILE A 101 -4.03 1.28 -17.60
N PRO A 102 -4.86 0.23 -17.50
CA PRO A 102 -6.27 0.34 -17.14
C PRO A 102 -6.48 1.19 -15.90
N LEU A 103 -7.53 2.02 -15.91
CA LEU A 103 -7.70 3.09 -14.93
C LEU A 103 -8.23 2.60 -13.58
N LYS A 104 -8.91 1.45 -13.53
CA LYS A 104 -9.50 0.97 -12.28
C LYS A 104 -8.64 -0.09 -11.61
N VAL A 105 -8.30 0.18 -10.35
CA VAL A 105 -7.68 -0.79 -9.44
C VAL A 105 -8.69 -1.08 -8.34
N GLN A 106 -9.09 -2.34 -8.22
CA GLN A 106 -10.10 -2.77 -7.26
C GLN A 106 -9.55 -2.79 -5.85
N GLU A 107 -8.33 -3.33 -5.69
CA GLU A 107 -7.67 -3.47 -4.40
C GLU A 107 -6.16 -3.27 -4.57
N LEU A 108 -5.56 -2.54 -3.63
CA LEU A 108 -4.13 -2.43 -3.43
C LEU A 108 -3.82 -2.67 -1.97
N LYS A 109 -2.95 -3.63 -1.69
CA LYS A 109 -2.51 -4.01 -0.36
C LYS A 109 -1.00 -3.86 -0.27
N LEU A 110 -0.55 -2.86 0.45
CA LEU A 110 0.82 -2.72 0.89
C LEU A 110 0.95 -3.31 2.29
N SER A 111 1.98 -4.11 2.51
CA SER A 111 2.27 -4.68 3.83
C SER A 111 3.76 -4.65 4.13
N TYR A 112 4.05 -4.37 5.40
CA TYR A 112 5.39 -4.31 5.96
C TYR A 112 5.40 -5.05 7.29
N THR A 113 6.45 -5.82 7.55
CA THR A 113 6.58 -6.59 8.79
C THR A 113 8.00 -6.54 9.33
N VAL A 114 8.13 -6.52 10.65
CA VAL A 114 9.43 -6.53 11.34
C VAL A 114 10.18 -7.85 11.10
N PHE A 115 9.49 -8.94 10.74
CA PHE A 115 10.13 -10.21 10.37
C PHE A 115 10.80 -10.17 9.01
N ASN A 116 10.48 -9.18 8.17
CA ASN A 116 11.12 -8.97 6.89
C ASN A 116 11.31 -7.47 6.64
N PRO A 117 12.16 -6.80 7.46
CA PRO A 117 12.18 -5.34 7.60
C PRO A 117 12.80 -4.63 6.39
N LEU A 118 13.46 -5.37 5.49
CA LEU A 118 14.04 -4.80 4.28
C LEU A 118 13.10 -4.90 3.07
N HIS A 119 11.95 -5.56 3.22
CA HIS A 119 11.05 -5.82 2.11
C HIS A 119 9.65 -5.29 2.38
N ILE A 120 9.17 -4.47 1.46
CA ILE A 120 7.77 -4.04 1.40
C ILE A 120 7.07 -4.89 0.35
N LYS A 121 5.96 -5.53 0.72
CA LYS A 121 5.15 -6.31 -0.21
C LYS A 121 3.95 -5.50 -0.65
N VAL A 122 3.69 -5.47 -1.95
CA VAL A 122 2.54 -4.81 -2.56
C VAL A 122 1.79 -5.86 -3.38
N ASN A 123 0.49 -5.98 -3.17
CA ASN A 123 -0.39 -6.80 -4.01
C ASN A 123 -1.45 -5.88 -4.57
N ALA A 124 -1.78 -6.02 -5.84
CA ALA A 124 -2.81 -5.21 -6.47
C ALA A 124 -3.65 -6.05 -7.43
N VAL A 125 -4.94 -5.77 -7.47
CA VAL A 125 -5.90 -6.40 -8.37
C VAL A 125 -6.72 -5.30 -9.03
N GLY A 126 -6.87 -5.38 -10.35
CA GLY A 126 -7.63 -4.38 -11.11
C GLY A 126 -7.99 -4.87 -12.50
N GLU A 127 -8.43 -3.93 -13.34
CA GLU A 127 -8.71 -4.22 -14.76
C GLU A 127 -7.46 -4.70 -15.51
N PHE A 128 -6.26 -4.39 -14.99
CA PHE A 128 -4.99 -4.87 -15.53
C PHE A 128 -4.67 -6.34 -15.21
N GLY A 129 -5.42 -6.98 -14.32
CA GLY A 129 -5.14 -8.32 -13.81
C GLY A 129 -4.67 -8.29 -12.34
N SER A 130 -3.78 -9.20 -11.96
CA SER A 130 -3.17 -9.23 -10.62
C SER A 130 -1.67 -8.94 -10.70
N ALA A 131 -1.19 -8.11 -9.79
CA ALA A 131 0.22 -7.76 -9.66
C ALA A 131 0.69 -8.00 -8.24
N GLN A 132 1.86 -8.61 -8.09
CA GLN A 132 2.59 -8.71 -6.83
C GLN A 132 3.90 -7.97 -7.01
N ALA A 133 4.29 -7.14 -6.07
CA ALA A 133 5.55 -6.45 -6.10
C ALA A 133 6.23 -6.52 -4.75
N GLN A 134 7.55 -6.53 -4.79
CA GLN A 134 8.41 -6.50 -3.62
C GLN A 134 9.45 -5.41 -3.81
N VAL A 135 9.49 -4.47 -2.87
CA VAL A 135 10.53 -3.43 -2.82
C VAL A 135 11.54 -3.83 -1.77
N ASN A 136 12.79 -4.02 -2.16
CA ASN A 136 13.91 -4.16 -1.23
C ASN A 136 14.51 -2.77 -0.96
N ILE A 137 14.40 -2.32 0.29
CA ILE A 137 14.81 -0.98 0.71
C ILE A 137 16.34 -0.85 0.71
N LEU A 138 17.06 -1.93 1.06
CA LEU A 138 18.52 -1.93 1.15
C LEU A 138 19.15 -1.90 -0.26
N ASP A 139 18.69 -2.80 -1.13
CA ASP A 139 19.21 -2.95 -2.48
C ASP A 139 18.61 -1.92 -3.45
N ARG A 140 17.60 -1.17 -3.01
CA ARG A 140 16.80 -0.23 -3.81
C ARG A 140 16.29 -0.87 -5.09
N THR A 141 15.81 -2.09 -4.97
CA THR A 141 15.26 -2.85 -6.08
C THR A 141 13.75 -2.99 -5.93
N ILE A 142 13.06 -2.98 -7.06
CA ILE A 142 11.67 -3.36 -7.17
C ILE A 142 11.58 -4.57 -8.09
N HIS A 143 10.95 -5.63 -7.59
CA HIS A 143 10.54 -6.79 -8.36
C HIS A 143 9.01 -6.74 -8.51
N VAL A 144 8.50 -6.98 -9.72
CA VAL A 144 7.07 -6.99 -10.01
C VAL A 144 6.72 -8.23 -10.82
N ASP A 145 5.82 -9.05 -10.29
CA ASP A 145 5.15 -10.14 -10.97
C ASP A 145 3.75 -9.69 -11.40
N LEU A 146 3.46 -9.75 -12.69
CA LEU A 146 2.19 -9.35 -13.28
C LEU A 146 1.55 -10.54 -14.01
N GLN A 147 0.37 -10.93 -13.56
CA GLN A 147 -0.55 -11.76 -14.34
C GLN A 147 -1.51 -10.83 -15.09
N ALA A 148 -1.13 -10.48 -16.31
CA ALA A 148 -1.85 -9.52 -17.12
C ALA A 148 -3.22 -10.06 -17.56
N SER A 149 -4.27 -9.24 -17.41
CA SER A 149 -5.58 -9.54 -17.98
C SER A 149 -5.55 -9.52 -19.51
N GLU A 150 -6.61 -10.02 -20.16
CA GLU A 150 -6.77 -9.87 -21.60
C GLU A 150 -6.74 -8.40 -22.04
N MET A 151 -7.36 -7.51 -21.25
CA MET A 151 -7.39 -6.07 -21.50
C MET A 151 -5.98 -5.49 -21.46
N MET A 152 -5.20 -5.82 -20.44
CA MET A 152 -3.81 -5.37 -20.31
C MET A 152 -2.94 -5.90 -21.46
N SER A 153 -3.05 -7.20 -21.75
CA SER A 153 -2.23 -7.88 -22.76
C SER A 153 -2.49 -7.41 -24.19
N LYS A 154 -3.74 -7.05 -24.52
CA LYS A 154 -4.12 -6.60 -25.86
C LYS A 154 -4.01 -5.08 -26.00
N GLY A 155 -4.46 -4.32 -25.00
CA GLY A 155 -4.59 -2.86 -25.05
C GLY A 155 -3.33 -2.08 -24.67
N TYR A 156 -2.41 -2.68 -23.90
CA TYR A 156 -1.32 -1.96 -23.23
C TYR A 156 0.06 -2.58 -23.49
N ARG A 157 0.25 -3.15 -24.69
CA ARG A 157 1.50 -3.84 -25.10
C ARG A 157 2.75 -2.99 -24.92
N ASN A 158 2.66 -1.68 -25.15
CA ASN A 158 3.80 -0.78 -24.99
C ASN A 158 4.31 -0.73 -23.54
N SER A 159 3.41 -0.76 -22.56
CA SER A 159 3.76 -0.80 -21.14
C SER A 159 4.38 -2.12 -20.70
N LEU A 160 4.00 -3.21 -21.38
CA LEU A 160 4.49 -4.55 -21.09
C LEU A 160 5.83 -4.86 -21.78
N ARG A 161 6.35 -3.96 -22.62
CA ARG A 161 7.56 -4.23 -23.43
C ARG A 161 8.81 -4.48 -22.59
N GLU A 162 8.89 -3.83 -21.43
CA GLU A 162 10.04 -3.96 -20.53
C GLU A 162 9.91 -5.18 -19.59
N PHE A 163 8.78 -5.89 -19.61
CA PHE A 163 8.60 -7.11 -18.82
C PHE A 163 9.17 -8.32 -19.55
N LYS A 164 9.73 -9.25 -18.76
CA LYS A 164 10.18 -10.57 -19.22
C LYS A 164 9.08 -11.59 -18.95
N LYS A 165 9.02 -12.67 -19.73
CA LYS A 165 8.11 -13.79 -19.40
C LYS A 165 8.68 -14.58 -18.22
N SER A 166 7.83 -14.88 -17.24
CA SER A 166 8.16 -15.81 -16.16
C SER A 166 7.97 -17.26 -16.61
N GLU A 167 8.57 -18.20 -15.90
CA GLU A 167 8.40 -19.63 -16.14
C GLU A 167 6.95 -20.11 -15.95
N ASP A 168 6.19 -19.42 -15.09
CA ASP A 168 4.79 -19.73 -14.77
C ASP A 168 3.78 -19.10 -15.76
N GLY A 169 4.26 -18.52 -16.86
CA GLY A 169 3.43 -17.85 -17.87
C GLY A 169 3.00 -16.43 -17.51
N GLY A 170 3.52 -15.87 -16.42
CA GLY A 170 3.35 -14.47 -16.03
C GLY A 170 4.36 -13.53 -16.69
N LEU A 171 4.34 -12.27 -16.28
CA LEU A 171 5.30 -11.23 -16.68
C LEU A 171 6.08 -10.74 -15.45
N THR A 172 7.39 -10.61 -15.57
CA THR A 172 8.26 -10.12 -14.49
C THR A 172 8.99 -8.85 -14.88
N TYR A 173 9.19 -7.97 -13.92
CA TYR A 173 9.94 -6.73 -14.09
C TYR A 173 10.83 -6.48 -12.88
N ASP A 174 12.11 -6.22 -13.17
CA ASP A 174 13.13 -5.92 -12.17
C ASP A 174 13.77 -4.57 -12.48
N LYS A 175 13.85 -3.69 -11.48
CA LYS A 175 14.53 -2.41 -11.62
C LYS A 175 15.19 -1.95 -10.32
N THR A 176 16.38 -1.37 -10.46
CA THR A 176 17.08 -0.65 -9.39
C THR A 176 16.85 0.85 -9.53
N PHE A 177 16.71 1.58 -8.41
CA PHE A 177 16.46 3.03 -8.37
C PHE A 177 17.32 3.79 -7.35
#